data_AF-A0A377HBY2-F1
#
_entry.id   AF-A0A377HBY2-F1
#
_cell.length_a   1.000
_cell.length_b   1.000
_cell.length_c   1.000
_cell.angle_alpha   90.00
_cell.angle_beta   90.00
_cell.angle_gamma   90.00
#
_symmetry.space_group_name_H-M   'P 1'
#
loop_
_entity.id
_entity.type
_entity.pdbx_description
1 polymer ?
#
loop_
_entity_poly.entity_id
_entity_poly.type
_entity_poly.pdbx_seq_one_letter_code
_entity_poly.pdbx_strand_id
1 'polypeptide(L)'
;MFSNFFMASSADLYVLLYSESQKCFHIETVSAMIDKNVRMYLEGRSGDYVTIGIGSSVEELREIRSKLVEMRYGVAAPHFLVAPEE
;
A
#
# COMPACT_ATOMS: atom_id res chain seq x y z
N MET A 1 25.19 11.63 -13.05
CA MET A 1 23.89 11.74 -13.74
C MET A 1 23.29 10.33 -13.80
N PHE A 2 22.41 9.99 -12.87
CA PHE A 2 21.65 8.74 -12.94
C PHE A 2 20.40 9.03 -13.75
N SER A 3 20.40 8.52 -14.97
CA SER A 3 19.33 8.68 -15.96
C SER A 3 17.99 8.23 -15.40
N ASN A 4 16.96 9.02 -15.72
CA ASN A 4 15.54 8.78 -15.48
C ASN A 4 15.16 7.32 -15.77
N PHE A 5 15.11 6.47 -14.74
CA PHE A 5 14.66 5.09 -14.86
C PHE A 5 13.14 4.96 -14.89
N PHE A 6 12.40 6.03 -14.58
CA PHE A 6 10.94 6.01 -14.53
C PHE A 6 10.36 7.22 -15.26
N MET A 7 10.37 7.16 -16.59
CA MET A 7 9.50 8.01 -17.39
C MET A 7 8.66 7.14 -18.33
N ALA A 8 7.47 6.79 -17.86
CA ALA A 8 6.34 6.44 -18.71
C ALA A 8 5.06 6.88 -17.98
N SER A 9 4.35 7.81 -18.61
CA SER A 9 3.02 8.30 -18.26
C SER A 9 1.98 7.16 -18.31
N SER A 10 1.96 6.32 -17.28
CA SER A 10 0.83 5.44 -16.96
C SER A 10 0.09 6.08 -15.80
N ALA A 11 -1.25 6.09 -15.84
CA ALA A 11 -2.12 6.56 -14.75
C ALA A 11 -1.48 6.28 -13.38
N ASP A 12 -1.33 7.32 -12.56
CA ASP A 12 -0.59 7.24 -11.30
C ASP A 12 -1.15 6.09 -10.46
N LEU A 13 -0.41 4.97 -10.39
CA LEU A 13 -0.75 3.87 -9.51
C LEU A 13 -0.35 4.27 -8.10
N TYR A 14 -1.24 4.01 -7.16
CA TYR A 14 -1.02 4.25 -5.74
C TYR A 14 -0.77 2.93 -5.03
N VAL A 15 -0.02 2.98 -3.93
CA VAL A 15 0.27 1.85 -3.07
C VAL A 15 -0.15 2.16 -1.64
N LEU A 16 -0.85 1.22 -1.00
CA LEU A 16 -1.15 1.22 0.43
C LEU A 16 -0.05 0.44 1.14
N LEU A 17 0.69 1.12 2.01
CA LEU A 17 1.75 0.57 2.83
C LEU A 17 1.33 0.55 4.30
N TYR A 18 1.83 -0.42 5.06
CA TYR A 18 1.70 -0.47 6.51
C TYR A 18 3.09 -0.52 7.17
N SER A 19 3.33 0.35 8.15
CA SER A 19 4.53 0.30 9.00
C SER A 19 4.15 -0.26 10.36
N GLU A 20 4.75 -1.41 10.71
CA GLU A 20 4.47 -2.10 11.97
C GLU A 20 5.09 -1.38 13.18
N SER A 21 6.27 -0.78 13.01
CA SER A 21 6.93 0.03 14.04
C SER A 21 6.18 1.33 14.34
N GLN A 22 5.61 1.96 13.32
CA GLN A 22 4.83 3.21 13.47
C GLN A 22 3.33 2.97 13.69
N LYS A 23 2.86 1.72 13.54
CA LYS A 23 1.45 1.32 13.63
C LYS A 23 0.54 2.16 12.72
N CYS A 24 1.01 2.53 11.54
CA CYS A 24 0.31 3.46 10.66
C CYS A 24 0.26 2.97 9.20
N PHE A 25 -0.76 3.45 8.48
CA PHE A 25 -0.89 3.25 7.04
C PHE A 25 -0.38 4.47 6.28
N HIS A 26 0.25 4.24 5.14
CA HIS A 26 0.70 5.28 4.22
C HIS A 26 0.18 4.99 2.82
N ILE A 27 -0.23 6.03 2.09
CA ILE A 27 -0.56 5.94 0.67
C ILE A 27 0.36 6.88 -0.07
N GLU A 28 1.10 6.35 -1.03
CA GLU A 28 1.96 7.10 -1.94
C GLU A 28 1.83 6.54 -3.35
N THR A 29 2.42 7.20 -4.35
CA THR A 29 2.49 6.63 -5.69
C THR A 29 3.48 5.47 -5.71
N VAL A 30 3.26 4.50 -6.60
CA VAL A 30 4.18 3.38 -6.81
C VAL A 30 5.58 3.89 -7.18
N SER A 31 5.66 4.95 -7.98
CA SER A 31 6.93 5.60 -8.32
C SER A 31 7.67 6.15 -7.10
N ALA A 32 6.97 6.87 -6.21
CA ALA A 32 7.56 7.41 -4.99
C ALA A 32 8.05 6.30 -4.04
N MET A 33 7.27 5.24 -3.89
CA MET A 33 7.66 4.07 -3.09
C MET A 33 8.91 3.39 -3.65
N ILE A 34 8.99 3.19 -4.98
CA ILE A 34 10.17 2.60 -5.62
C ILE A 34 11.40 3.48 -5.43
N ASP A 35 11.28 4.79 -5.69
CA ASP A 35 12.39 5.74 -5.51
C ASP A 35 12.93 5.75 -4.08
N LYS A 36 12.01 5.70 -3.10
CA LYS A 36 12.36 5.60 -1.68
C LYS A 36 13.08 4.28 -1.39
N ASN A 37 12.58 3.15 -1.87
CA ASN A 37 13.19 1.84 -1.67
C ASN A 37 14.59 1.75 -2.29
N VAL A 38 14.77 2.29 -3.51
CA VAL A 38 16.07 2.36 -4.19
C VAL A 38 17.05 3.18 -3.36
N ARG A 39 16.64 4.35 -2.87
CA ARG A 39 17.48 5.18 -2.01
C ARG A 39 17.87 4.45 -0.73
N MET A 40 16.91 3.79 -0.08
CA MET A 40 17.16 3.03 1.15
C MET A 40 18.15 1.89 0.94
N TYR A 41 18.03 1.15 -0.17
CA TYR A 41 18.98 0.10 -0.55
C TYR A 41 20.39 0.66 -0.75
N LEU A 42 20.53 1.75 -1.51
CA LEU A 42 21.83 2.37 -1.79
C LEU A 42 22.47 2.99 -0.53
N GLU A 43 21.67 3.53 0.38
CA GLU A 43 22.14 4.12 1.65
C GLU A 43 22.33 3.09 2.77
N GLY A 44 22.04 1.80 2.54
CA GLY A 44 22.10 0.76 3.57
C GLY A 44 21.09 0.97 4.71
N ARG A 45 19.97 1.63 4.45
CA ARG A 45 18.91 1.92 5.43
C ARG A 45 17.81 0.88 5.34
N SER A 46 17.32 0.42 6.49
CA SER A 46 16.16 -0.46 6.58
C SER A 46 14.86 0.32 6.77
N GLY A 47 13.76 -0.23 6.26
CA GLY A 47 12.39 0.24 6.50
C GLY A 47 11.48 -0.96 6.72
N ASP A 48 10.36 -0.73 7.39
CA ASP A 48 9.40 -1.76 7.78
C ASP A 48 8.05 -1.62 7.06
N TYR A 49 8.02 -0.88 5.95
CA TYR A 49 6.83 -0.72 5.14
C TYR A 49 6.49 -2.01 4.40
N VAL A 50 5.34 -2.58 4.71
CA VAL A 50 4.76 -3.74 4.01
C VAL A 50 3.72 -3.26 3.01
N THR A 51 3.83 -3.70 1.76
CA THR A 51 2.82 -3.44 0.74
C THR A 51 1.56 -4.26 1.00
N ILE A 52 0.44 -3.57 1.16
CA ILE A 52 -0.87 -4.15 1.43
C ILE A 52 -1.74 -4.20 0.16
N GLY A 53 -1.66 -3.17 -0.69
CA GLY A 53 -2.46 -3.12 -1.92
C GLY A 53 -1.94 -2.08 -2.91
N ILE A 54 -2.32 -2.25 -4.18
CA ILE A 54 -2.03 -1.31 -5.29
C ILE A 54 -3.35 -1.01 -5.98
N GLY A 55 -3.60 0.27 -6.29
CA GLY A 55 -4.85 0.71 -6.89
C GLY A 55 -4.62 1.88 -7.84
N SER A 56 -5.63 2.20 -8.64
CA SER A 56 -5.60 3.34 -9.57
C SER A 56 -6.11 4.64 -8.95
N SER A 57 -6.63 4.59 -7.72
CA SER A 57 -7.10 5.76 -6.96
C SER A 57 -6.74 5.67 -5.47
N VAL A 58 -6.60 6.83 -4.84
CA VAL A 58 -6.37 6.92 -3.38
C VAL A 58 -7.62 6.51 -2.61
N GLU A 59 -8.80 6.80 -3.15
CA GLU A 59 -10.11 6.49 -2.56
C GLU A 59 -10.30 4.98 -2.39
N GLU A 60 -10.00 4.19 -3.42
CA GLU A 60 -10.03 2.72 -3.36
C GLU A 60 -9.13 2.19 -2.25
N LEU A 61 -7.90 2.71 -2.14
CA LEU A 61 -6.97 2.29 -1.10
C LEU A 61 -7.41 2.72 0.31
N ARG A 62 -8.11 3.84 0.45
CA ARG A 62 -8.71 4.27 1.72
C ARG A 62 -9.84 3.34 2.14
N GLU A 63 -10.65 2.85 1.21
CA GLU A 63 -11.69 1.86 1.51
C GLU A 63 -11.08 0.54 1.98
N ILE A 64 -10.03 0.06 1.31
CA ILE A 64 -9.29 -1.14 1.74
C ILE A 64 -8.75 -0.95 3.15
N ARG A 65 -8.12 0.21 3.44
CA ARG A 65 -7.63 0.54 4.78
C ARG A 65 -8.76 0.48 5.82
N SER A 66 -9.93 1.09 5.54
CA SER A 66 -11.06 1.09 6.47
C SER A 66 -11.55 -0.34 6.77
N LYS A 67 -11.70 -1.17 5.73
CA LYS A 67 -12.08 -2.59 5.88
C LYS A 67 -11.06 -3.38 6.71
N LEU A 68 -9.77 -3.16 6.51
CA LEU A 68 -8.70 -3.81 7.29
C LEU A 68 -8.73 -3.40 8.76
N VAL A 69 -8.98 -2.12 9.04
CA VAL A 69 -9.13 -1.62 10.41
C VAL A 69 -10.35 -2.28 11.07
N GLU A 70 -11.50 -2.30 10.41
CA GLU A 70 -12.73 -2.93 10.91
C GLU A 70 -12.53 -4.43 11.20
N MET A 71 -11.91 -5.17 10.28
CA MET A 71 -11.60 -6.59 10.46
C MET A 71 -10.65 -6.84 11.63
N ARG A 72 -9.64 -5.99 11.82
CA ARG A 72 -8.66 -6.14 12.92
C ARG A 72 -9.27 -5.91 14.30
N TYR A 73 -10.22 -4.98 14.40
CA TYR A 73 -10.90 -4.66 15.65
C TYR A 73 -12.20 -5.44 15.86
N GLY A 74 -12.52 -6.38 14.97
CA GLY A 74 -13.69 -7.27 15.09
C GLY A 74 -15.03 -6.54 15.01
N VAL A 75 -15.08 -5.37 14.36
CA VAL A 75 -16.29 -4.51 14.34
C VAL A 75 -17.31 -4.99 13.29
N ALA A 76 -16.92 -5.86 12.36
CA ALA A 76 -17.85 -6.58 11.49
C ALA A 76 -17.29 -7.97 11.14
N ALA A 77 -18.11 -9.01 11.32
CA ALA A 77 -17.82 -10.33 10.76
C ALA A 77 -17.75 -10.20 9.21
N PRO A 78 -16.69 -10.68 8.54
CA PRO A 78 -16.59 -10.55 7.09
C PRO A 78 -17.75 -11.29 6.42
N HIS A 79 -18.58 -10.58 5.65
CA HIS A 79 -19.61 -11.18 4.80
C HIS A 79 -19.05 -12.13 3.71
N PHE A 80 -17.73 -12.20 3.55
CA PHE A 80 -17.05 -13.10 2.62
C PHE A 80 -16.85 -14.53 3.15
N LEU A 81 -17.28 -14.86 4.38
CA LEU A 81 -17.30 -16.24 4.87
C LEU A 81 -18.66 -16.94 4.67
N VAL A 82 -19.65 -16.26 4.10
CA VAL A 82 -20.88 -16.93 3.66
C VAL A 82 -20.62 -17.47 2.26
N ALA A 83 -20.29 -18.76 2.19
CA ALA A 83 -20.33 -19.49 0.92
C ALA A 83 -21.74 -19.29 0.30
N PRO A 84 -21.86 -19.13 -1.03
CA PRO A 84 -23.18 -19.13 -1.64
C PRO A 84 -23.82 -20.49 -1.35
N GLU A 85 -24.94 -20.49 -0.61
CA GLU A 85 -25.78 -21.68 -0.49
C GLU A 85 -26.30 -22.01 -1.90
N GLU A 86 -26.15 -23.29 -2.28
CA GLU A 86 -26.56 -23.87 -3.57
C GLU A 86 -28.03 -23.62 -3.93
#